data_AF-A0A1F5XBV2-F1
#
_entry.id   AF-A0A1F5XBV2-F1
#
_cell.length_a   1.000
_cell.length_b   1.000
_cell.length_c   1.000
_cell.angle_alpha   90.00
_cell.angle_beta   90.00
_cell.angle_gamma   90.00
#
_symmetry.space_group_name_H-M   'P 1'
#
loop_
_entity.id
_entity.type
_entity.pdbx_description
1 polymer ?
#
loop_
_entity_poly.entity_id
_entity_poly.type
_entity_poly.pdbx_seq_one_letter_code
_entity_poly.pdbx_strand_id
1 'polypeptide(L)' 'MVKVIQKENKELYQCPECGFHYADDSTSLTTGKEWAEKCEAWCREHKSCNIEIMAHAEENKKPAE' A
#
# COMPACT_ATOMS: atom_id res chain seq x y z
N MET A 1 -4.46 11.87 -2.55
CA MET A 1 -3.13 12.07 -1.95
C MET A 1 -3.01 11.05 -0.83
N VAL A 2 -2.02 10.18 -0.94
CA VAL A 2 -1.77 9.10 0.02
C VAL A 2 -1.27 9.63 1.36
N LYS A 3 -1.57 8.91 2.44
CA LYS A 3 -1.12 9.28 3.79
C LYS A 3 0.24 8.65 4.07
N VAL A 4 1.20 9.41 4.58
CA VAL A 4 2.51 8.87 5.01
C VAL A 4 2.46 8.63 6.52
N ILE A 5 2.87 7.45 6.94
CA ILE A 5 2.87 7.00 8.33
C ILE A 5 4.27 6.47 8.65
N GLN A 6 4.85 6.89 9.77
CA GLN A 6 6.09 6.30 10.25
C GLN A 6 5.77 5.25 11.32
N LYS A 7 6.17 4.00 11.06
CA LYS A 7 5.98 2.88 11.98
C LYS A 7 7.26 2.07 12.08
N GLU A 8 7.75 1.83 13.29
CA GLU A 8 8.94 1.00 13.55
C GLU A 8 10.17 1.38 12.70
N ASN A 9 10.49 2.69 12.60
CA ASN A 9 11.56 3.23 11.75
C ASN A 9 11.40 2.98 10.24
N LYS A 10 10.20 2.64 9.78
CA LYS A 10 9.87 2.52 8.35
C LYS A 10 8.80 3.54 7.97
N GLU A 11 8.96 4.13 6.79
CA GLU A 11 7.91 4.93 6.15
C GLU A 11 6.94 4.00 5.43
N LEU A 12 5.68 4.09 5.83
CA LEU A 12 4.55 3.37 5.26
C LEU A 12 3.61 4.37 4.59
N TYR A 13 3.09 3.99 3.45
CA TYR A 13 2.16 4.79 2.67
C TYR A 13 0.79 4.12 2.71
N GLN A 14 -0.19 4.85 3.25
CA GLN A 14 -1.54 4.37 3.43
C GLN A 14 -2.46 4.91 2.34
N CYS A 15 -3.21 4.00 1.72
CA CYS A 15 -4.31 4.36 0.83
C CYS A 15 -5.49 4.92 1.65
N PRO A 16 -5.98 6.16 1.37
CA PRO A 16 -7.07 6.76 2.15
C PRO A 16 -8.46 6.13 1.89
N GLU A 17 -8.62 5.38 0.80
CA GLU A 17 -9.90 4.79 0.40
C GLU A 17 -10.14 3.44 1.10
N CYS A 18 -9.12 2.57 1.12
CA CYS A 18 -9.24 1.21 1.67
C CYS A 18 -8.46 1.00 2.98
N GLY A 19 -7.51 1.88 3.32
CA GLY A 19 -6.74 1.81 4.55
C GLY A 19 -5.48 0.94 4.51
N PHE A 20 -5.19 0.28 3.37
CA PHE A 20 -4.00 -0.57 3.22
C PHE A 20 -2.69 0.20 3.30
N HIS A 21 -1.68 -0.45 3.88
CA HIS A 21 -0.34 0.12 4.09
C HIS A 21 0.70 -0.51 3.16
N TYR A 22 1.52 0.34 2.56
CA TYR A 22 2.58 -0.03 1.63
C TYR A 22 3.92 0.48 2.13
N ALA A 23 4.86 -0.42 2.39
CA ALA A 23 6.23 -0.04 2.73
C ALA A 23 7.04 0.24 1.47
N ASP A 24 8.05 1.10 1.60
CA ASP A 24 9.10 1.15 0.60
C ASP A 24 9.93 -0.13 0.66
N ASP A 25 10.13 -0.76 -0.49
CA ASP A 25 10.88 -2.00 -0.60
C ASP A 25 12.08 -1.76 -1.49
N SER A 26 13.28 -1.80 -0.91
CA SER A 26 14.54 -1.53 -1.61
C SER A 26 14.86 -2.55 -2.72
N THR A 27 14.12 -3.66 -2.76
CA THR A 27 14.25 -4.69 -3.80
C THR A 27 13.22 -4.53 -4.93
N SER A 28 12.25 -3.62 -4.78
CA SER A 28 11.21 -3.38 -5.76
C SER A 28 11.46 -2.10 -6.54
N LEU A 29 11.15 -2.12 -7.84
CA LEU A 29 11.18 -0.93 -8.70
C LEU A 29 10.04 0.06 -8.40
N THR A 30 9.12 -0.30 -7.50
CA THR A 30 7.95 0.50 -7.14
C THR A 30 8.02 0.82 -5.66
N THR A 31 8.02 2.12 -5.35
CA THR A 31 8.00 2.63 -3.98
C THR A 31 6.67 2.34 -3.30
N GLY A 32 6.66 2.32 -1.96
CA GLY A 32 5.41 2.15 -1.21
C GLY A 32 4.39 3.26 -1.54
N LYS A 33 4.90 4.46 -1.83
CA LYS A 33 4.10 5.60 -2.26
C LYS A 33 3.36 5.32 -3.56
N GLU A 34 4.06 4.84 -4.59
CA GLU A 34 3.45 4.51 -5.87
C GLU A 34 2.39 3.42 -5.74
N TRP A 35 2.63 2.42 -4.89
CA TRP A 35 1.60 1.41 -4.59
C TRP A 35 0.35 2.01 -3.96
N ALA A 36 0.51 2.87 -2.97
CA ALA A 36 -0.60 3.55 -2.33
C ALA A 36 -1.36 4.46 -3.32
N GLU A 37 -0.64 5.15 -4.24
CA GLU A 37 -1.25 6.02 -5.25
C GLU A 37 -2.02 5.23 -6.30
N LYS A 38 -1.45 4.10 -6.77
CA LYS A 38 -2.14 3.14 -7.64
C LYS A 38 -3.39 2.58 -6.94
N CYS A 39 -3.28 2.26 -5.65
CA CYS A 39 -4.39 1.76 -4.85
C CYS A 39 -5.51 2.80 -4.73
N GLU A 40 -5.17 4.06 -4.44
CA GLU A 40 -6.13 5.18 -4.36
C GLU A 40 -6.86 5.38 -5.69
N ALA A 41 -6.10 5.45 -6.80
CA ALA A 41 -6.67 5.64 -8.13
C ALA A 41 -7.63 4.51 -8.50
N TRP A 42 -7.21 3.26 -8.29
CA TRP A 42 -8.03 2.10 -8.55
C TRP A 42 -9.29 2.06 -7.66
N CYS A 43 -9.15 2.30 -6.36
CA CYS A 43 -10.30 2.33 -5.43
C CYS A 43 -11.31 3.40 -5.83
N ARG A 44 -10.86 4.57 -6.29
CA ARG A 44 -11.75 5.64 -6.74
C ARG A 44 -12.47 5.31 -8.03
N GLU A 45 -11.79 4.69 -8.98
CA GLU A 45 -12.33 4.35 -10.30
C GLU A 45 -13.26 3.13 -10.23
N HIS A 46 -12.81 2.05 -9.60
CA HIS A 46 -13.53 0.77 -9.56
C HIS A 46 -14.40 0.57 -8.32
N LYS A 47 -14.35 1.47 -7.32
CA LYS A 47 -15.03 1.31 -6.01
C LYS A 47 -14.71 -0.01 -5.30
N SER A 48 -13.57 -0.62 -5.66
CA SER A 48 -13.12 -1.94 -5.22
C SER A 48 -11.61 -1.90 -5.08
N CYS A 49 -11.02 -2.79 -4.28
CA CYS A 49 -9.56 -2.90 -4.18
C CYS A 49 -9.01 -3.87 -5.23
N ASN A 50 -7.85 -3.58 -5.81
CA ASN A 50 -7.16 -4.48 -6.73
C ASN A 50 -6.33 -5.49 -5.94
N ILE A 51 -6.50 -6.78 -6.23
CA ILE A 51 -5.82 -7.88 -5.52
C ILE A 51 -4.30 -7.84 -5.75
N GLU A 52 -3.85 -7.51 -6.97
CA GLU A 52 -2.42 -7.40 -7.28
C GLU A 52 -1.79 -6.27 -6.46
N ILE A 53 -2.45 -5.12 -6.38
CA ILE A 53 -1.98 -4.00 -5.55
C ILE A 53 -2.00 -4.42 -4.07
N MET A 54 -3.08 -5.04 -3.59
CA MET A 54 -3.17 -5.49 -2.20
C MET A 54 -2.09 -6.50 -1.82
N ALA A 55 -1.66 -7.38 -2.73
CA ALA A 55 -0.62 -8.37 -2.47
C ALA A 55 0.72 -7.74 -2.00
N HIS A 56 0.98 -6.50 -2.40
CA HIS A 56 2.16 -5.74 -1.97
C HIS A 56 1.97 -4.99 -0.64
N ALA A 57 0.77 -5.00 -0.06
CA ALA A 57 0.52 -4.35 1.21
C ALA A 57 1.17 -5.12 2.37
N GLU A 58 1.65 -4.40 3.37
CA GLU A 58 2.27 -4.97 4.58
C GLU A 58 1.32 -5.90 5.33
N GLU A 59 0.01 -5.68 5.24
CA GLU A 59 -1.03 -6.54 5.80
C GLU A 59 -1.01 -7.95 5.20
N ASN A 60 -0.61 -8.11 3.93
CA ASN A 60 -0.50 -9.40 3.26
C ASN A 60 0.88 -10.05 3.39
N LYS A 61 1.89 -9.32 3.89
CA LYS A 61 3.25 -9.87 4.11
C LYS A 61 3.40 -10.68 5.40
N LYS A 62 2.37 -10.76 6.26
CA LYS A 62 2.43 -11.64 7.44
C LYS A 62 2.23 -13.11 7.03
N PRO A 63 3.19 -14.02 7.29
CA PRO A 63 2.89 -15.44 7.26
C PRO A 63 1.86 -15.75 8.35
N ALA A 64 0.93 -16.65 8.03
CA ALA A 64 -0.06 -17.19 8.95
C ALA A 64 0.60 -17.62 10.27
N GLU A 65 0.00 -17.21 11.38
CA GLU A 65 0.30 -17.70 12.74
C GLU A 65 -0.13 -19.16 12.90
#